data_AF-A0A0C2FRU2-F1
#
_entry.id   AF-A0A0C2FRU2-F1
#
_cell.length_a   1.000
_cell.length_b   1.000
_cell.length_c   1.000
_cell.angle_alpha   90.00
_cell.angle_beta   90.00
_cell.angle_gamma   90.00
#
_symmetry.space_group_name_H-M   'P 1'
#
loop_
_entity.id
_entity.type
_entity.pdbx_description
1 polymer ?
#
loop_
_entity_poly.entity_id
_entity_poly.type
_entity_poly.pdbx_seq_one_letter_code
_entity_poly.pdbx_strand_id
1 'polypeptide(L)'
;MIVAFLTIMASSNGRRIKFYVETNLPPLEPLIIVITPTYKRPTRLADMTRLSNTLRLVPHVHWIVIEDGFETVPFVENLLRRSTHNYTYMAVRTPEGYPRRGWYQRTSALWLLRNDTDSILGDYKEGVVFFGDDDNSYDTRLFTEYIRHVKKLGMWAVGLAGGSPVESPEVVNGSVVGYRVKWGPKRKFAVDMAGFAINLDVVLK
;
A
#
# COMPACT_ATOMS: atom_id res chain seq x y z
N MET A 1 -16.90 -11.79 -1.44
CA MET A 1 -17.21 -12.71 -0.32
C MET A 1 -16.72 -12.07 0.96
N ILE A 2 -17.62 -11.47 1.73
CA ILE A 2 -17.30 -10.97 3.07
C ILE A 2 -17.20 -12.21 3.96
N VAL A 3 -16.02 -12.52 4.47
CA VAL A 3 -15.85 -13.56 5.48
C VAL A 3 -16.20 -12.92 6.82
N ALA A 4 -17.44 -13.10 7.25
CA ALA A 4 -17.85 -12.78 8.62
C ALA A 4 -17.25 -13.85 9.55
N PHE A 5 -16.43 -13.43 10.52
CA PHE A 5 -16.05 -14.31 11.63
C PHE A 5 -17.28 -14.55 12.50
N LEU A 6 -17.83 -15.77 12.43
CA LEU A 6 -18.91 -16.22 13.32
C LEU A 6 -18.29 -16.79 14.60
N THR A 7 -18.24 -15.98 15.65
CA THR A 7 -17.90 -16.47 16.99
C THR A 7 -19.13 -17.13 17.61
N ILE A 8 -19.13 -18.45 17.74
CA ILE A 8 -20.25 -19.21 18.34
C ILE A 8 -20.03 -19.27 19.86
N MET A 9 -20.76 -18.44 20.61
CA MET A 9 -20.93 -18.62 22.06
C MET A 9 -22.24 -19.38 22.30
N ALA A 10 -22.16 -20.68 22.56
CA ALA A 10 -23.33 -21.49 22.92
C ALA A 10 -23.63 -21.34 24.41
N SER A 11 -24.76 -20.71 24.76
CA SER A 11 -25.32 -20.78 26.12
C SER A 11 -26.25 -21.99 26.21
N SER A 12 -25.96 -22.90 27.14
CA SER A 12 -26.55 -24.23 27.26
C SER A 12 -27.95 -24.26 27.87
N ASN A 13 -28.84 -23.34 27.52
CA ASN A 13 -30.22 -23.34 28.02
C ASN A 13 -31.23 -22.96 26.93
N GLY A 14 -31.60 -23.96 26.12
CA GLY A 14 -32.94 -24.14 25.54
C GLY A 14 -33.67 -22.97 24.88
N ARG A 15 -32.98 -21.89 24.46
CA ARG A 15 -33.59 -20.71 23.82
C ARG A 15 -32.82 -20.38 22.55
N ARG A 16 -33.59 -20.11 21.48
CA ARG A 16 -33.16 -19.62 20.14
C ARG A 16 -31.74 -19.07 20.13
N ILE A 17 -30.86 -19.70 19.36
CA ILE A 17 -29.53 -19.16 19.01
C ILE A 17 -29.76 -17.80 18.34
N LYS A 18 -29.47 -16.71 19.05
CA LYS A 18 -29.38 -15.39 18.45
C LYS A 18 -28.00 -15.29 17.80
N PHE A 19 -27.95 -15.27 16.48
CA PHE A 19 -26.76 -14.89 15.75
C PHE A 19 -26.49 -13.41 16.03
N TYR A 20 -25.47 -13.12 16.83
CA TYR A 20 -24.88 -11.79 16.86
C TYR A 20 -23.94 -11.72 15.66
N VAL A 21 -24.45 -11.21 14.52
CA VAL A 21 -23.56 -10.67 13.50
C VAL A 21 -23.03 -9.38 14.12
N GLU A 22 -21.74 -9.33 14.39
CA GLU A 22 -21.07 -8.13 14.88
C GLU A 22 -21.03 -7.11 13.72
N THR A 23 -22.15 -6.43 13.47
CA THR A 23 -22.31 -5.41 12.42
C THR A 23 -21.68 -4.07 12.81
N ASN A 24 -20.90 -4.03 13.88
CA ASN A 24 -20.27 -2.82 14.42
C ASN A 24 -18.74 -2.92 14.37
N LEU A 25 -18.19 -3.47 13.27
CA LEU A 25 -16.82 -3.08 12.94
C LEU A 25 -16.87 -1.58 12.60
N PRO A 26 -16.10 -0.71 13.28
CA PRO A 26 -16.02 0.68 12.85
C PRO A 26 -15.65 0.69 11.36
N PRO A 27 -16.13 1.67 10.57
CA PRO A 27 -15.64 1.80 9.20
C PRO A 27 -14.11 1.92 9.31
N LEU A 28 -13.39 0.93 8.78
CA LEU A 28 -11.92 0.87 8.78
C LEU A 28 -11.37 1.83 7.73
N GLU A 29 -11.89 3.06 7.74
CA GLU A 29 -11.27 4.24 7.17
C GLU A 29 -9.89 4.45 7.83
N PRO A 30 -8.91 4.98 7.10
CA PRO A 30 -8.93 5.34 5.67
C PRO A 30 -8.76 4.13 4.73
N LEU A 31 -9.14 4.30 3.45
CA LEU A 31 -8.71 3.42 2.36
C LEU A 31 -7.19 3.44 2.23
N ILE A 32 -6.54 2.27 2.18
CA ILE A 32 -5.11 2.20 1.88
C ILE A 32 -4.93 2.05 0.37
N ILE A 33 -4.30 3.04 -0.26
CA ILE A 33 -3.99 3.05 -1.68
C ILE A 33 -2.53 2.64 -1.85
N VAL A 34 -2.30 1.42 -2.33
CA VAL A 34 -0.94 0.91 -2.58
C VAL A 34 -0.58 1.16 -4.04
N ILE A 35 0.47 1.94 -4.28
CA ILE A 35 1.03 2.19 -5.61
C ILE A 35 2.23 1.27 -5.82
N THR A 36 2.14 0.40 -6.82
CA THR A 36 3.19 -0.56 -7.16
C THR A 36 3.62 -0.39 -8.61
N PRO A 37 4.81 0.19 -8.87
CA PRO A 37 5.43 0.09 -10.19
C PRO A 37 5.93 -1.34 -10.41
N THR A 38 5.80 -1.85 -11.63
CA THR A 38 6.32 -3.19 -11.98
C THR A 38 6.82 -3.19 -13.43
N TYR A 39 7.66 -4.17 -13.79
CA TYR A 39 8.22 -4.28 -15.14
C TYR A 39 8.58 -5.74 -15.46
N LYS A 40 8.73 -6.04 -16.75
CA LYS A 40 9.09 -7.38 -17.21
C LYS A 40 10.47 -7.81 -16.71
N ARG A 41 10.51 -8.79 -15.80
CA ARG A 41 11.71 -9.50 -15.33
C ARG A 41 11.38 -10.94 -14.92
N PRO A 42 12.36 -11.85 -14.84
CA PRO A 42 12.10 -13.26 -14.53
C PRO A 42 11.33 -13.50 -13.23
N THR A 43 11.60 -12.73 -12.17
CA THR A 43 10.99 -12.92 -10.84
C THR A 43 9.64 -12.22 -10.68
N ARG A 44 9.22 -11.39 -11.65
CA ARG A 44 8.08 -10.46 -11.52
C ARG A 44 6.82 -11.12 -10.95
N LEU A 45 6.40 -12.23 -11.54
CA LEU A 45 5.15 -12.90 -11.12
C LEU A 45 5.27 -13.52 -9.73
N ALA A 46 6.45 -13.99 -9.34
CA ALA A 46 6.69 -14.51 -7.99
C ALA A 46 6.63 -13.39 -6.95
N ASP A 47 7.32 -12.28 -7.22
CA ASP A 47 7.36 -11.09 -6.37
C ASP A 47 5.95 -10.51 -6.17
N MET A 48 5.21 -10.29 -7.26
CA MET A 48 3.83 -9.82 -7.22
C MET A 48 2.88 -10.82 -6.56
N THR A 49 3.12 -12.14 -6.67
CA THR A 49 2.28 -13.15 -6.00
C THR A 49 2.45 -13.07 -4.49
N ARG A 50 3.69 -12.91 -4.00
CA ARG A 50 3.97 -12.71 -2.57
C ARG A 50 3.32 -11.43 -2.05
N LEU A 51 3.45 -10.34 -2.80
CA LEU A 51 2.82 -9.07 -2.43
C LEU A 51 1.29 -9.20 -2.39
N SER A 52 0.68 -9.79 -3.41
CA SER A 52 -0.76 -10.08 -3.46
C SER A 52 -1.23 -10.89 -2.25
N ASN A 53 -0.51 -11.96 -1.90
CA ASN A 53 -0.83 -12.78 -0.72
C ASN A 53 -0.72 -11.99 0.59
N THR A 54 0.23 -11.06 0.69
CA THR A 54 0.38 -10.17 1.86
C THR A 54 -0.78 -9.18 1.93
N LEU A 55 -1.07 -8.48 0.84
CA LEU A 55 -2.14 -7.50 0.79
C LEU A 55 -3.50 -8.14 1.05
N ARG A 56 -3.75 -9.38 0.62
CA ARG A 56 -4.98 -10.14 0.92
C ARG A 56 -5.32 -10.24 2.41
N LEU A 57 -4.33 -10.11 3.29
CA LEU A 57 -4.51 -10.13 4.75
C LEU A 57 -4.85 -8.75 5.33
N VAL A 58 -4.80 -7.70 4.50
CA VAL A 58 -5.06 -6.31 4.88
C VAL A 58 -6.41 -5.89 4.30
N PRO A 59 -7.41 -5.53 5.12
CA PRO A 59 -8.72 -5.11 4.63
C PRO A 59 -8.67 -3.68 4.07
N HIS A 60 -9.62 -3.34 3.19
CA HIS A 60 -9.81 -1.98 2.65
C HIS A 60 -8.55 -1.43 1.96
N VAL A 61 -8.09 -2.17 0.94
CA VAL A 61 -6.96 -1.80 0.10
C VAL A 61 -7.46 -1.57 -1.33
N HIS A 62 -6.96 -0.50 -1.97
CA HIS A 62 -7.01 -0.33 -3.41
C HIS A 62 -5.59 -0.45 -3.97
N TRP A 63 -5.38 -1.39 -4.89
CA TRP A 63 -4.06 -1.67 -5.44
C TRP A 63 -3.88 -1.06 -6.83
N ILE A 64 -3.11 0.03 -6.91
CA ILE A 64 -2.75 0.66 -8.18
C ILE A 64 -1.45 0.02 -8.68
N VAL A 65 -1.54 -0.70 -9.79
CA VAL A 65 -0.38 -1.30 -10.46
C VAL A 65 -0.12 -0.58 -11.77
N ILE A 66 1.09 -0.06 -11.91
CA ILE A 66 1.53 0.62 -13.13
C ILE A 66 2.69 -0.17 -13.73
N GLU A 67 2.47 -0.72 -14.91
CA GLU A 67 3.49 -1.44 -15.66
C GLU A 67 4.38 -0.49 -16.45
N ASP A 68 5.70 -0.63 -16.33
CA ASP A 68 6.66 -0.03 -17.25
C ASP A 68 6.67 -0.83 -18.55
N GLY A 69 5.76 -0.47 -19.45
CA GLY A 69 5.50 -1.16 -20.70
C GLY A 69 4.53 -0.37 -21.59
N PHE A 70 4.35 -0.83 -22.82
CA PHE A 70 3.40 -0.21 -23.75
C PHE A 70 1.95 -0.66 -23.54
N GLU A 71 1.77 -1.84 -22.96
CA GLU A 71 0.48 -2.50 -22.80
C GLU A 71 0.45 -3.29 -21.50
N THR A 72 -0.75 -3.57 -21.01
CA THR A 72 -0.96 -4.45 -19.85
C THR A 72 -0.73 -5.91 -20.24
N VAL A 73 -0.37 -6.72 -19.25
CA VAL A 73 -0.08 -8.14 -19.43
C VAL A 73 -1.19 -8.98 -18.79
N PRO A 74 -1.88 -9.87 -19.54
CA PRO A 74 -3.00 -10.65 -19.02
C PRO A 74 -2.68 -11.49 -17.78
N PHE A 75 -1.45 -11.99 -17.64
CA PHE A 75 -1.04 -12.78 -16.47
C PHE A 75 -0.96 -11.94 -15.18
N VAL A 76 -0.59 -10.66 -15.32
CA VAL A 76 -0.51 -9.72 -14.19
C VAL A 76 -1.93 -9.33 -13.79
N GLU A 77 -2.79 -9.02 -14.76
CA GLU A 77 -4.20 -8.73 -14.48
C GLU A 77 -4.92 -9.92 -13.81
N ASN A 78 -4.68 -11.14 -14.28
CA ASN A 78 -5.21 -12.34 -13.65
C ASN A 78 -4.71 -12.52 -12.20
N LEU A 79 -3.50 -12.08 -11.88
CA LEU A 79 -2.99 -12.05 -10.51
C LEU A 79 -3.74 -11.01 -9.67
N LEU A 80 -3.96 -9.80 -10.20
CA LEU A 80 -4.71 -8.74 -9.52
C LEU A 80 -6.15 -9.14 -9.24
N ARG A 81 -6.83 -9.77 -10.20
CA ARG A 81 -8.19 -10.30 -10.01
C ARG A 81 -8.27 -11.34 -8.89
N ARG A 82 -7.22 -12.13 -8.69
CA ARG A 82 -7.12 -13.11 -7.58
C ARG A 82 -6.73 -12.50 -6.24
N SER A 83 -6.29 -11.24 -6.22
CA SER A 83 -5.93 -10.53 -4.98
C SER A 83 -7.15 -10.16 -4.12
N THR A 84 -8.37 -10.27 -4.67
CA THR A 84 -9.64 -9.94 -4.00
C THR A 84 -9.80 -8.48 -3.55
N HIS A 85 -8.83 -7.62 -3.88
CA HIS A 85 -8.89 -6.17 -3.70
C HIS A 85 -9.37 -5.48 -4.96
N ASN A 86 -9.93 -4.29 -4.77
CA ASN A 86 -10.11 -3.36 -5.87
C ASN A 86 -8.73 -2.97 -6.41
N TYR A 87 -8.61 -2.84 -7.72
CA TYR A 87 -7.35 -2.52 -8.36
C TYR A 87 -7.55 -1.60 -9.56
N THR A 88 -6.52 -0.81 -9.85
CA THR A 88 -6.37 -0.12 -11.13
C THR A 88 -5.10 -0.64 -11.78
N TYR A 89 -5.20 -1.06 -13.04
CA TYR A 89 -4.06 -1.60 -13.78
C TYR A 89 -3.90 -0.88 -15.10
N MET A 90 -2.71 -0.31 -15.32
CA MET A 90 -2.38 0.41 -16.54
C MET A 90 -0.91 0.20 -16.90
N ALA A 91 -0.58 0.44 -18.17
CA ALA A 91 0.77 0.40 -18.68
C ALA A 91 1.20 1.79 -19.11
N VAL A 92 2.36 2.22 -18.60
CA VAL A 92 2.97 3.49 -18.93
C VAL A 92 4.47 3.29 -19.07
N ARG A 93 4.97 3.39 -20.30
CA ARG A 93 6.39 3.30 -20.61
C ARG A 93 7.13 4.52 -20.09
N THR A 94 8.25 4.30 -19.41
CA THR A 94 9.16 5.39 -19.02
C THR A 94 9.70 6.12 -20.27
N PRO A 95 9.53 7.45 -20.39
CA PRO A 95 10.08 8.25 -21.48
C PRO A 95 11.60 8.23 -21.49
N GLU A 96 12.19 8.48 -22.65
CA GLU A 96 13.63 8.66 -22.76
C GLU A 96 14.10 9.86 -21.92
N GLY A 97 15.25 9.72 -21.25
CA GLY A 97 15.80 10.74 -20.35
C GLY A 97 15.14 10.80 -18.96
N TYR A 98 14.01 10.13 -18.73
CA TYR A 98 13.39 10.07 -17.41
C TYR A 98 14.13 9.08 -16.49
N PRO A 99 14.23 9.34 -15.18
CA PRO A 99 14.79 8.38 -14.24
C PRO A 99 14.08 7.02 -14.33
N ARG A 100 14.88 5.95 -14.32
CA ARG A 100 14.38 4.56 -14.33
C ARG A 100 13.95 4.12 -12.92
N ARG A 101 13.55 2.86 -12.76
CA ARG A 101 13.13 2.23 -11.48
C ARG A 101 11.80 2.75 -10.95
N GLY A 102 10.79 2.80 -11.82
CA GLY A 102 9.41 3.07 -11.40
C GLY A 102 9.09 4.55 -11.15
N TRP A 103 9.98 5.50 -11.45
CA TRP A 103 9.74 6.91 -11.18
C TRP A 103 8.54 7.43 -11.96
N TYR A 104 8.54 7.23 -13.27
CA TYR A 104 7.45 7.69 -14.12
C TYR A 104 6.13 7.00 -13.76
N GLN A 105 6.19 5.72 -13.41
CA GLN A 105 5.04 4.92 -13.00
C GLN A 105 4.40 5.46 -11.71
N ARG A 106 5.20 5.80 -10.69
CA ARG A 106 4.70 6.46 -9.47
C ARG A 106 4.10 7.83 -9.79
N THR A 107 4.74 8.62 -10.66
CA THR A 107 4.19 9.90 -11.14
C THR A 107 2.85 9.73 -11.85
N SER A 108 2.71 8.73 -12.72
CA SER A 108 1.45 8.45 -13.43
C SER A 108 0.34 8.02 -12.46
N ALA A 109 0.66 7.22 -11.44
CA ALA A 109 -0.30 6.89 -10.39
C ALA A 109 -0.75 8.12 -9.60
N LEU A 110 0.14 9.06 -9.30
CA LEU A 110 -0.23 10.31 -8.64
C LEU A 110 -1.08 11.22 -9.54
N TRP A 111 -0.85 11.24 -10.85
CA TRP A 111 -1.72 11.95 -11.80
C TRP A 111 -3.10 11.30 -11.89
N LEU A 112 -3.18 9.97 -11.96
CA LEU A 112 -4.44 9.24 -11.88
C LEU A 112 -5.21 9.62 -10.61
N LEU A 113 -4.55 9.57 -9.45
CA LEU A 113 -5.17 9.91 -8.18
C LEU A 113 -5.71 11.34 -8.15
N ARG A 114 -5.04 12.31 -8.78
CA ARG A 114 -5.49 13.71 -8.84
C ARG A 114 -6.62 13.95 -9.84
N ASN A 115 -6.66 13.17 -10.92
CA ASN A 115 -7.62 13.38 -11.99
C ASN A 115 -8.91 12.57 -11.81
N ASP A 116 -8.84 11.46 -11.07
CA ASP A 116 -9.94 10.51 -10.93
C ASP A 116 -10.00 9.94 -9.51
N THR A 117 -9.89 10.83 -8.50
CA THR A 117 -9.89 10.43 -7.08
C THR A 117 -11.16 9.68 -6.72
N ASP A 118 -12.32 10.14 -7.20
CA ASP A 118 -13.63 9.62 -6.81
C ASP A 118 -13.81 8.15 -7.25
N SER A 119 -13.26 7.74 -8.39
CA SER A 119 -13.32 6.34 -8.83
C SER A 119 -12.47 5.40 -7.97
N ILE A 120 -11.39 5.93 -7.39
CA ILE A 120 -10.47 5.18 -6.53
C ILE A 120 -11.00 5.12 -5.09
N LEU A 121 -11.49 6.24 -4.57
CA LEU A 121 -12.06 6.32 -3.22
C LEU A 121 -13.43 5.65 -3.12
N GLY A 122 -14.28 5.73 -4.15
CA GLY A 122 -15.66 5.25 -4.04
C GLY A 122 -16.38 5.87 -2.85
N ASP A 123 -16.86 5.02 -1.92
CA ASP A 123 -17.59 5.47 -0.72
C ASP A 123 -16.67 5.89 0.44
N TYR A 124 -15.35 5.73 0.31
CA TYR A 124 -14.41 6.07 1.37
C TYR A 124 -14.21 7.59 1.48
N LYS A 125 -14.14 8.09 2.73
CA LYS A 125 -13.97 9.52 2.98
C LYS A 125 -12.51 9.95 3.11
N GLU A 126 -11.64 9.04 3.56
CA GLU A 126 -10.23 9.31 3.76
C GLU A 126 -9.39 8.25 3.03
N GLY A 127 -8.22 8.66 2.55
CA GLY A 127 -7.27 7.77 1.91
C GLY A 127 -5.84 7.98 2.43
N VAL A 128 -5.04 6.92 2.41
CA VAL A 128 -3.58 6.99 2.64
C VAL A 128 -2.87 6.30 1.49
N VAL A 129 -1.93 7.01 0.88
CA VAL A 129 -1.12 6.55 -0.25
C VAL A 129 0.20 5.99 0.27
N PHE A 130 0.49 4.75 -0.11
CA PHE A 130 1.74 4.05 0.18
C PHE A 130 2.41 3.57 -1.10
N PHE A 131 3.72 3.76 -1.22
CA PHE A 131 4.50 3.30 -2.37
C PHE A 131 5.12 1.94 -2.05
N GLY A 132 4.45 0.88 -2.50
CA GLY A 132 4.86 -0.50 -2.27
C GLY A 132 5.48 -1.13 -3.50
N ASP A 133 6.80 -1.14 -3.62
CA ASP A 133 7.54 -1.83 -4.68
C ASP A 133 7.27 -3.34 -4.65
N ASP A 134 7.26 -3.97 -5.84
CA ASP A 134 6.78 -5.35 -6.00
C ASP A 134 7.72 -6.43 -5.42
N ASP A 135 9.01 -6.13 -5.28
CA ASP A 135 10.06 -7.05 -4.78
C ASP A 135 10.37 -6.93 -3.28
N ASN A 136 9.71 -6.00 -2.58
CA ASN A 136 9.88 -5.77 -1.15
C ASN A 136 9.05 -6.76 -0.31
N SER A 137 9.42 -6.92 0.96
CA SER A 137 8.71 -7.75 1.95
C SER A 137 8.01 -6.86 2.97
N TYR A 138 6.73 -7.09 3.21
CA TYR A 138 5.94 -6.26 4.12
C TYR A 138 5.27 -7.11 5.20
N ASP A 139 5.39 -6.68 6.45
CA ASP A 139 4.60 -7.22 7.56
C ASP A 139 3.20 -6.58 7.52
N THR A 140 2.15 -7.36 7.77
CA THR A 140 0.76 -6.83 7.75
C THR A 140 0.55 -5.73 8.78
N ARG A 141 1.31 -5.75 9.89
CA ARG A 141 1.29 -4.71 10.92
C ARG A 141 1.67 -3.34 10.37
N LEU A 142 2.53 -3.28 9.35
CA LEU A 142 2.85 -2.01 8.69
C LEU A 142 1.57 -1.33 8.16
N PHE A 143 0.68 -2.11 7.56
CA PHE A 143 -0.57 -1.58 7.02
C PHE A 143 -1.61 -1.31 8.10
N THR A 144 -1.75 -2.21 9.07
CA THR A 144 -2.82 -2.14 10.08
C THR A 144 -2.51 -1.21 11.24
N GLU A 145 -1.25 -1.12 11.68
CA GLU A 145 -0.84 -0.36 12.87
C GLU A 145 -0.14 0.97 12.55
N TYR A 146 0.40 1.13 11.33
CA TYR A 146 1.14 2.35 10.94
C TYR A 146 0.46 3.13 9.82
N ILE A 147 0.41 2.56 8.60
CA ILE A 147 -0.10 3.26 7.40
C ILE A 147 -1.53 3.79 7.63
N ARG A 148 -2.42 2.96 8.19
CA ARG A 148 -3.82 3.33 8.44
C ARG A 148 -3.97 4.52 9.41
N HIS A 149 -2.97 4.78 10.24
CA HIS A 149 -3.00 5.85 11.23
C HIS A 149 -2.32 7.16 10.75
N VAL A 150 -1.85 7.21 9.50
CA VAL A 150 -1.21 8.40 8.93
C VAL A 150 -2.20 9.54 8.75
N LYS A 151 -1.98 10.64 9.47
CA LYS A 151 -2.80 11.87 9.37
C LYS A 151 -2.31 12.88 8.34
N LYS A 152 -1.01 12.90 8.05
CA LYS A 152 -0.42 13.79 7.04
C LYS A 152 0.74 13.11 6.30
N LEU A 153 1.78 12.76 7.04
CA LEU A 153 2.96 12.04 6.58
C LEU A 153 3.40 11.11 7.72
N GLY A 154 3.46 9.81 7.45
CA GLY A 154 4.04 8.82 8.36
C GLY A 154 5.40 8.38 7.86
N MET A 155 6.34 8.13 8.77
CA MET A 155 7.67 7.64 8.45
C MET A 155 8.08 6.54 9.42
N TRP A 156 8.81 5.53 8.94
CA TRP A 156 9.30 4.40 9.74
C TRP A 156 10.65 3.90 9.25
N ALA A 157 11.23 2.98 10.01
CA ALA A 157 12.48 2.33 9.65
C ALA A 157 12.28 1.31 8.51
N VAL A 158 13.28 1.18 7.65
CA VAL A 158 13.31 0.21 6.55
C VAL A 158 14.54 -0.68 6.70
N GLY A 159 14.32 -1.99 6.68
CA GLY A 159 15.40 -2.97 6.72
C GLY A 159 16.09 -3.14 5.38
N LEU A 160 17.39 -3.46 5.40
CA LEU A 160 18.20 -3.78 4.21
C LEU A 160 18.20 -2.69 3.11
N ALA A 161 18.01 -1.43 3.50
CA ALA A 161 18.01 -0.27 2.60
C ALA A 161 19.36 0.47 2.61
N GLY A 162 19.69 1.15 1.51
CA GLY A 162 20.84 2.06 1.42
C GLY A 162 22.22 1.45 1.76
N GLY A 163 22.34 0.11 1.69
CA GLY A 163 23.57 -0.61 2.06
C GLY A 163 23.79 -0.72 3.58
N SER A 164 22.72 -0.62 4.37
CA SER A 164 22.69 -0.77 5.83
C SER A 164 21.68 -1.84 6.25
N PRO A 165 21.88 -2.50 7.41
CA PRO A 165 20.88 -3.43 7.95
C PRO A 165 19.53 -2.76 8.21
N VAL A 166 19.54 -1.49 8.63
CA VAL A 166 18.35 -0.66 8.87
C VAL A 166 18.70 0.80 8.55
N GLU A 167 17.78 1.49 7.88
CA GLU A 167 17.75 2.95 7.77
C GLU A 167 16.49 3.47 8.50
N SER A 168 16.58 4.56 9.27
CA SER A 168 15.44 5.02 10.07
C SER A 168 15.38 6.54 10.25
N PRO A 169 14.19 7.13 10.45
CA PRO A 169 14.08 8.47 11.02
C PRO A 169 14.66 8.49 12.44
N GLU A 170 15.26 9.61 12.81
CA GLU A 170 15.64 9.91 14.19
C GLU A 170 14.52 10.74 14.83
N VAL A 171 13.96 10.23 15.93
CA VAL A 171 12.77 10.79 16.56
C VAL A 171 13.09 11.26 17.98
N VAL A 172 12.78 12.52 18.27
CA VAL A 172 12.88 13.13 19.61
C VAL A 172 11.52 13.74 19.94
N ASN A 173 10.93 13.35 21.08
CA ASN A 173 9.62 13.82 21.54
C ASN A 173 8.52 13.71 20.46
N GLY A 174 8.48 12.57 19.74
CA GLY A 174 7.50 12.33 18.68
C GLY A 174 7.74 13.10 17.38
N SER A 175 8.81 13.88 17.27
CA SER A 175 9.17 14.66 16.08
C SER A 175 10.41 14.10 15.39
N VAL A 176 10.39 14.05 14.06
CA VAL A 176 11.57 13.66 13.25
C VAL A 176 12.56 14.82 13.24
N VAL A 177 13.76 14.61 13.80
CA VAL A 177 14.84 15.61 13.86
C VAL A 177 16.00 15.32 12.92
N GLY A 178 16.04 14.12 12.34
CA GLY A 178 17.10 13.67 11.46
C GLY A 178 16.86 12.27 10.91
N TYR A 179 17.90 11.68 10.32
CA TYR A 179 17.84 10.35 9.71
C TYR A 179 19.13 9.58 9.99
N ARG A 180 18.99 8.31 10.36
CA ARG A 180 20.09 7.36 10.49
C ARG A 180 20.17 6.55 9.21
N VAL A 181 20.98 7.04 8.27
CA VAL A 181 21.18 6.42 6.95
C VAL A 181 22.65 6.38 6.58
N LYS A 182 23.00 5.46 5.67
CA LYS A 182 24.35 5.38 5.10
C LYS A 182 24.40 6.07 3.74
N TRP A 183 23.37 5.88 2.92
CA TRP A 183 23.35 6.43 1.57
C TRP A 183 22.61 7.77 1.49
N GLY A 184 23.28 8.75 0.89
CA GLY A 184 22.75 10.10 0.69
C GLY A 184 22.29 10.79 1.99
N PRO A 185 23.11 10.89 3.05
CA PRO A 185 22.72 11.45 4.34
C PRO A 185 22.37 12.95 4.29
N LYS A 186 22.83 13.67 3.25
CA LYS A 186 22.53 15.09 3.04
C LYS A 186 21.19 15.36 2.37
N ARG A 187 20.42 14.31 2.02
CA ARG A 187 19.08 14.47 1.44
C ARG A 187 18.15 15.13 2.45
N LYS A 188 17.31 16.06 1.98
CA LYS A 188 16.28 16.71 2.83
C LYS A 188 15.37 15.70 3.52
N PHE A 189 14.94 14.67 2.76
CA PHE A 189 14.23 13.51 3.28
C PHE A 189 15.07 12.28 2.98
N ALA A 190 15.92 11.90 3.94
CA ALA A 190 16.79 10.75 3.80
C ALA A 190 16.06 9.47 4.24
N VAL A 191 15.03 9.11 3.48
CA VAL A 191 14.19 7.92 3.68
C VAL A 191 14.12 7.12 2.39
N ASP A 192 13.92 5.81 2.50
CA ASP A 192 13.61 4.94 1.37
C ASP A 192 12.14 5.09 0.93
N MET A 193 11.81 4.68 -0.29
CA MET A 193 10.44 4.75 -0.83
C MET A 193 9.43 3.96 0.03
N ALA A 194 9.82 2.79 0.54
CA ALA A 194 8.98 1.97 1.40
C ALA A 194 8.89 2.49 2.85
N GLY A 195 9.61 3.57 3.18
CA GLY A 195 9.75 4.10 4.53
C GLY A 195 8.75 5.18 4.93
N PHE A 196 7.78 5.51 4.06
CA PHE A 196 6.77 6.52 4.35
C PHE A 196 5.42 6.25 3.66
N ALA A 197 4.37 6.85 4.20
CA ALA A 197 3.07 6.99 3.52
C ALA A 197 2.52 8.40 3.74
N ILE A 198 1.64 8.83 2.84
CA ILE A 198 1.13 10.19 2.78
C ILE A 198 -0.40 10.14 2.80
N ASN A 199 -1.02 11.00 3.59
CA ASN A 199 -2.47 11.17 3.53
C ASN A 199 -2.90 11.70 2.16
N LEU A 200 -3.97 11.15 1.59
CA LEU A 200 -4.42 11.46 0.24
C LEU A 200 -4.71 12.96 0.05
N ASP A 201 -5.24 13.67 1.06
CA ASP A 201 -5.48 15.11 0.98
C ASP A 201 -4.21 15.94 0.72
N VAL A 202 -3.05 15.42 1.10
CA VAL A 202 -1.76 16.06 0.80
C VAL A 202 -1.35 15.80 -0.65
N VAL A 203 -1.71 14.64 -1.20
CA VAL A 203 -1.44 14.28 -2.61
C VAL A 203 -2.32 15.10 -3.57
N LEU A 204 -3.55 15.39 -3.18
CA LEU A 204 -4.53 16.12 -3.99
C LEU A 204 -4.34 17.65 -4.02
N LYS A 205 -3.49 18.18 -3.13
CA LYS A 205 -3.08 19.59 -3.13
C LYS A 205 -1.93 19.84 -4.11
#